data_AF-A0A0Q4NHH8-F1
#
_entry.id   AF-A0A0Q4NHH8-F1
#
_cell.length_a   1.000
_cell.length_b   1.000
_cell.length_c   1.000
_cell.angle_alpha   90.00
_cell.angle_beta   90.00
_cell.angle_gamma   90.00
#
_symmetry.space_group_name_H-M   'P 1'
#
loop_
_entity.id
_entity.type
_entity.pdbx_description
1 polymer ?
#
loop_
_entity_poly.entity_id
_entity_poly.type
_entity_poly.pdbx_seq_one_letter_code
_entity_poly.pdbx_strand_id
1 'polypeptide(L)'
;MRHQIDSQRLEALQASIERNTLAVDYPSTESNTFAAFRDAFWVNQMAVKSLAAHLGTGRSPNAPHDAFIKDITPLLNAFEQWPDKDKWQFINHWCDSLSVLTYTKLMPAIASTEAIGQSGVVSLISKEIELAATLGVPPDEKRIAGWIQSYTGRINLLPCISNMMRDQFKDSDLIDTALAGLVSKYVGGHDSFNAVARDSDFFIAVDYPKTFAKYLEHFTKTKLEFDVIEVFFRDMFISGAGIKPCYLAGYRAALGDEAVIELFATNVLGRRNCSGSGPATSFKLALSTFGEDALLSTPQLEAELRNMQRETPALELLHWILTRCMAMQDVAPRLHEMCVRRLPELMPHFRCLPAAPIMTSGVRILGGEGFLKHYLSALREVFDKNVANVPDFRLLANELKTASKDIHAMTDFEIIEYAYATQRQSNNPVTTSIRNACHFAGVEETAKIAGAMSIQAAENLYLSIAPEQKRLVVEHFPNSQVLALERDLGL
;
A
#
# COMPACT_ATOMS: atom_id res chain seq x y z
N MET A 1 69.86 -1.56 -39.16
CA MET A 1 69.41 -2.95 -38.94
C MET A 1 68.22 -3.06 -37.97
N ARG A 2 68.29 -2.56 -36.71
CA ARG A 2 67.12 -2.61 -35.79
C ARG A 2 65.84 -1.96 -36.37
N HIS A 3 65.94 -0.73 -36.88
CA HIS A 3 64.81 -0.04 -37.53
C HIS A 3 64.18 -0.77 -38.74
N GLN A 4 64.97 -1.55 -39.51
CA GLN A 4 64.45 -2.32 -40.64
C GLN A 4 63.72 -3.59 -40.20
N ILE A 5 64.21 -4.24 -39.14
CA ILE A 5 63.59 -5.41 -38.53
C ILE A 5 62.27 -5.00 -37.85
N ASP A 6 62.23 -3.83 -37.22
CA ASP A 6 61.03 -3.31 -36.57
C ASP A 6 59.96 -2.91 -37.62
N SER A 7 60.35 -2.34 -38.76
CA SER A 7 59.42 -2.00 -39.86
C SER A 7 58.81 -3.25 -40.51
N GLN A 8 59.62 -4.27 -40.81
CA GLN A 8 59.12 -5.52 -41.42
C GLN A 8 58.22 -6.31 -40.46
N ARG A 9 58.50 -6.26 -39.15
CA ARG A 9 57.64 -6.88 -38.14
C ARG A 9 56.33 -6.13 -37.97
N LEU A 10 56.35 -4.80 -38.02
CA LEU A 10 55.13 -3.99 -38.02
C LEU A 10 54.27 -4.28 -39.25
N GLU A 11 54.85 -4.35 -40.45
CA GLU A 11 54.14 -4.69 -41.69
C GLU A 11 53.57 -6.11 -41.66
N ALA A 12 54.30 -7.09 -41.11
CA ALA A 12 53.79 -8.46 -40.96
C ALA A 12 52.65 -8.56 -39.93
N LEU A 13 52.71 -7.76 -38.86
CA LEU A 13 51.64 -7.63 -37.87
C LEU A 13 50.40 -7.00 -38.53
N GLN A 14 50.58 -5.90 -39.26
CA GLN A 14 49.52 -5.21 -40.00
C GLN A 14 48.85 -6.13 -41.03
N ALA A 15 49.62 -6.87 -41.81
CA ALA A 15 49.10 -7.84 -42.78
C ALA A 15 48.36 -9.02 -42.12
N SER A 16 48.82 -9.46 -40.94
CA SER A 16 48.11 -10.49 -40.15
C SER A 16 46.79 -9.95 -39.59
N ILE A 17 46.76 -8.69 -39.18
CA ILE A 17 45.56 -8.03 -38.68
C ILE A 17 44.57 -7.82 -39.83
N GLU A 18 45.00 -7.28 -40.96
CA GLU A 18 44.17 -7.07 -42.15
C GLU A 18 43.53 -8.38 -42.66
N ARG A 19 44.29 -9.48 -42.73
CA ARG A 19 43.74 -10.81 -43.08
C ARG A 19 42.68 -11.30 -42.11
N ASN A 20 42.90 -11.13 -40.81
CA ASN A 20 41.96 -11.59 -39.80
C ASN A 20 40.71 -10.70 -39.72
N THR A 21 40.83 -9.44 -40.14
CA THR A 21 39.73 -8.46 -40.16
C THR A 21 38.81 -8.67 -41.36
N LEU A 22 39.36 -9.03 -42.53
CA LEU A 22 38.61 -9.36 -43.75
C LEU A 22 37.83 -10.69 -43.67
N ALA A 23 38.08 -11.52 -42.65
CA ALA A 23 37.40 -12.80 -42.44
C ALA A 23 36.11 -12.69 -41.62
N VAL A 24 35.71 -11.49 -41.19
CA VAL A 24 34.56 -11.27 -40.30
C VAL A 24 33.44 -10.52 -41.03
N ASP A 25 32.94 -11.07 -42.13
CA ASP A 25 31.57 -10.76 -42.57
C ASP A 25 30.62 -11.65 -41.76
N TYR A 26 29.57 -11.07 -41.16
CA TYR A 26 28.60 -11.78 -40.31
C TYR A 26 27.91 -12.93 -41.07
N PRO A 27 28.20 -14.22 -40.78
CA PRO A 27 27.49 -15.34 -41.38
C PRO A 27 26.52 -15.94 -40.36
N SER A 28 25.40 -16.46 -40.86
CA SER A 28 24.23 -16.95 -40.11
C SER A 28 24.45 -18.20 -39.23
N THR A 29 25.68 -18.55 -38.83
CA THR A 29 26.01 -19.77 -38.06
C THR A 29 26.74 -19.44 -36.74
N GLU A 30 25.99 -19.50 -35.64
CA GLU A 30 26.28 -18.92 -34.31
C GLU A 30 27.53 -19.42 -33.53
N SER A 31 28.27 -20.46 -33.95
CA SER A 31 29.38 -21.01 -33.13
C SER A 31 30.77 -20.61 -33.62
N ASN A 32 31.01 -20.64 -34.94
CA ASN A 32 32.36 -20.42 -35.48
C ASN A 32 32.71 -18.92 -35.57
N THR A 33 31.69 -18.06 -35.68
CA THR A 33 31.84 -16.61 -35.80
C THR A 33 32.31 -15.97 -34.49
N PHE A 34 31.78 -16.39 -33.34
CA PHE A 34 32.20 -15.87 -32.03
C PHE A 34 33.65 -16.21 -31.70
N ALA A 35 34.08 -17.44 -32.01
CA ALA A 35 35.47 -17.88 -31.80
C ALA A 35 36.45 -17.13 -32.72
N ALA A 36 36.12 -17.00 -34.01
CA ALA A 36 36.92 -16.25 -34.97
C ALA A 36 37.05 -14.77 -34.59
N PHE A 37 35.94 -14.16 -34.13
CA PHE A 37 35.93 -12.77 -33.69
C PHE A 37 36.74 -12.55 -32.40
N ARG A 38 36.61 -13.47 -31.43
CA ARG A 38 37.44 -13.50 -30.22
C ARG A 38 38.92 -13.61 -30.57
N ASP A 39 39.28 -14.54 -31.44
CA ASP A 39 40.67 -14.79 -31.81
C ASP A 39 41.27 -13.58 -32.54
N ALA A 40 40.49 -12.92 -33.41
CA ALA A 40 40.89 -11.67 -34.03
C ALA A 40 41.13 -10.55 -32.99
N PHE A 41 40.27 -10.40 -31.99
CA PHE A 41 40.46 -9.44 -30.91
C PHE A 41 41.67 -9.76 -30.02
N TRP A 42 41.84 -11.03 -29.66
CA TRP A 42 42.93 -11.49 -28.78
C TRP A 42 44.29 -11.37 -29.46
N VAL A 43 44.39 -11.75 -30.74
CA VAL A 43 45.60 -11.58 -31.55
C VAL A 43 45.98 -10.11 -31.65
N ASN A 44 45.02 -9.22 -31.93
CA ASN A 44 45.24 -7.77 -31.96
C ASN A 44 45.70 -7.22 -30.61
N GLN A 45 45.10 -7.68 -29.51
CA GLN A 45 45.46 -7.25 -28.17
C GLN A 45 46.88 -7.69 -27.77
N MET A 46 47.26 -8.93 -28.09
CA MET A 46 48.61 -9.45 -27.83
C MET A 46 49.65 -8.78 -28.71
N ALA A 47 49.32 -8.55 -29.97
CA ALA A 47 50.13 -7.79 -30.92
C ALA A 47 50.47 -6.39 -30.37
N VAL A 48 49.48 -5.70 -29.81
CA VAL A 48 49.67 -4.36 -29.23
C VAL A 48 50.39 -4.36 -27.90
N LYS A 49 50.11 -5.31 -27.00
CA LYS A 49 50.88 -5.46 -25.75
C LYS A 49 52.36 -5.73 -26.05
N SER A 50 52.64 -6.57 -27.04
CA SER A 50 53.99 -6.88 -27.52
C SER A 50 54.68 -5.64 -28.12
N LEU A 51 53.95 -4.86 -28.93
CA LEU A 51 54.44 -3.62 -29.53
C LEU A 51 54.73 -2.54 -28.48
N ALA A 52 53.83 -2.36 -27.50
CA ALA A 52 54.01 -1.41 -26.39
C ALA A 52 55.22 -1.77 -25.51
N ALA A 53 55.43 -3.06 -25.25
CA ALA A 53 56.61 -3.56 -24.53
C ALA A 53 57.91 -3.36 -25.32
N HIS A 54 57.87 -3.50 -26.65
CA HIS A 54 59.05 -3.29 -27.52
C HIS A 54 59.41 -1.82 -27.75
N LEU A 55 58.40 -0.93 -27.82
CA LEU A 55 58.62 0.50 -28.09
C LEU A 55 59.16 1.28 -26.89
N GLY A 56 59.32 0.65 -25.72
CA GLY A 56 59.91 1.29 -24.54
C GLY A 56 59.17 2.55 -24.07
N THR A 57 57.94 2.76 -24.54
CA THR A 57 57.15 3.92 -24.14
C THR A 57 56.69 3.65 -22.71
N GLY A 58 57.24 4.37 -21.74
CA GLY A 58 56.84 4.32 -20.33
C GLY A 58 55.41 4.81 -20.06
N ARG A 59 54.50 4.62 -21.02
CA ARG A 59 53.07 4.85 -20.86
C ARG A 59 52.51 3.70 -20.03
N SER A 60 51.63 4.07 -19.09
CA SER A 60 50.89 3.13 -18.25
C SER A 60 50.30 1.99 -19.08
N PRO A 61 50.35 0.72 -18.61
CA PRO A 61 49.75 -0.44 -19.28
C PRO A 61 48.24 -0.31 -19.55
N ASN A 62 47.61 0.76 -19.04
CA ASN A 62 46.20 1.07 -19.19
C ASN A 62 45.90 2.15 -20.25
N ALA A 63 46.91 2.76 -20.90
CA ALA A 63 46.69 3.70 -21.99
C ALA A 63 46.80 2.98 -23.35
N PRO A 64 45.78 3.05 -24.22
CA PRO A 64 45.84 2.39 -25.52
C PRO A 64 46.90 3.09 -26.39
N HIS A 65 47.77 2.30 -27.02
CA HIS A 65 48.65 2.81 -28.06
C HIS A 65 47.80 3.20 -29.28
N ASP A 66 48.05 4.37 -29.89
CA ASP A 66 47.22 4.88 -31.01
C ASP A 66 47.13 3.89 -32.20
N ALA A 67 48.14 3.04 -32.37
CA ALA A 67 48.14 1.94 -33.33
C ALA A 67 47.04 0.89 -33.04
N PHE A 68 46.79 0.55 -31.78
CA PHE A 68 45.72 -0.39 -31.40
C PHE A 68 44.35 0.12 -31.82
N ILE A 69 44.08 1.40 -31.56
CA ILE A 69 42.78 2.00 -31.86
C ILE A 69 42.54 1.97 -33.36
N LYS A 70 43.55 2.35 -34.16
CA LYS A 70 43.46 2.37 -35.62
C LYS A 70 43.23 0.98 -36.21
N ASP A 71 43.88 -0.04 -35.64
CA ASP A 71 43.86 -1.41 -36.16
C ASP A 71 42.63 -2.23 -35.73
N ILE A 72 42.03 -1.96 -34.57
CA ILE A 72 40.77 -2.61 -34.15
C ILE A 72 39.51 -1.90 -34.66
N THR A 73 39.63 -0.69 -35.21
CA THR A 73 38.48 0.11 -35.68
C THR A 73 37.57 -0.67 -36.64
N PRO A 74 38.07 -1.42 -37.65
CA PRO A 74 37.18 -2.15 -38.54
C PRO A 74 36.48 -3.33 -37.85
N LEU A 75 37.12 -3.98 -36.85
CA LEU A 75 36.48 -5.00 -36.02
C LEU A 75 35.38 -4.39 -35.15
N LEU A 76 35.62 -3.21 -34.56
CA LEU A 76 34.59 -2.48 -33.80
C LEU A 76 33.42 -2.08 -34.71
N ASN A 77 33.69 -1.57 -35.91
CA ASN A 77 32.64 -1.23 -36.88
C ASN A 77 31.85 -2.47 -37.30
N ALA A 78 32.50 -3.62 -37.49
CA ALA A 78 31.82 -4.88 -37.79
C ALA A 78 30.96 -5.35 -36.61
N PHE A 79 31.47 -5.23 -35.37
CA PHE A 79 30.73 -5.54 -34.15
C PHE A 79 29.48 -4.66 -34.00
N GLU A 80 29.58 -3.37 -34.31
CA GLU A 80 28.45 -2.43 -34.23
C GLU A 80 27.27 -2.85 -35.11
N GLN A 81 27.52 -3.54 -36.24
CA GLN A 81 26.48 -4.05 -37.14
C GLN A 81 25.78 -5.32 -36.63
N TRP A 82 26.27 -5.96 -35.56
CA TRP A 82 25.66 -7.19 -35.04
C TRP A 82 24.32 -6.88 -34.34
N PRO A 83 23.39 -7.85 -34.27
CA PRO A 83 22.22 -7.73 -33.40
C PRO A 83 22.66 -7.55 -31.94
N ASP A 84 21.98 -6.67 -31.18
CA ASP A 84 22.38 -6.36 -29.80
C ASP A 84 22.36 -7.59 -28.87
N LYS A 85 21.47 -8.55 -29.14
CA LYS A 85 21.45 -9.85 -28.45
C LYS A 85 22.76 -10.60 -28.62
N ASP A 86 23.32 -10.60 -29.82
CA ASP A 86 24.53 -11.35 -30.16
C ASP A 86 25.78 -10.59 -29.69
N LYS A 87 25.76 -9.25 -29.77
CA LYS A 87 26.76 -8.40 -29.09
C LYS A 87 26.83 -8.71 -27.60
N TRP A 88 25.68 -8.78 -26.93
CA TRP A 88 25.61 -9.13 -25.52
C TRP A 88 26.10 -10.55 -25.24
N GLN A 89 25.68 -11.55 -26.01
CA GLN A 89 26.17 -12.91 -25.84
C GLN A 89 27.69 -13.00 -25.99
N PHE A 90 28.27 -12.26 -26.95
CA PHE A 90 29.71 -12.21 -27.15
C PHE A 90 30.42 -11.63 -25.92
N ILE A 91 29.94 -10.46 -25.48
CA ILE A 91 30.49 -9.75 -24.32
C ILE A 91 30.37 -10.62 -23.06
N ASN A 92 29.19 -11.21 -22.80
CA ASN A 92 28.93 -12.02 -21.62
C ASN A 92 29.75 -13.31 -21.59
N HIS A 93 29.92 -13.97 -22.75
CA HIS A 93 30.65 -15.23 -22.82
C HIS A 93 32.17 -15.05 -22.72
N TRP A 94 32.71 -13.93 -23.22
CA TRP A 94 34.15 -13.69 -23.30
C TRP A 94 34.66 -12.59 -22.37
N CYS A 95 33.80 -12.02 -21.52
CA CYS A 95 34.12 -10.88 -20.65
C CYS A 95 35.44 -11.04 -19.89
N ASP A 96 35.64 -12.20 -19.26
CA ASP A 96 36.79 -12.45 -18.39
C ASP A 96 38.11 -12.62 -19.17
N SER A 97 38.01 -12.84 -20.49
CA SER A 97 39.17 -13.02 -21.37
C SER A 97 39.60 -11.73 -22.08
N LEU A 98 38.78 -10.69 -22.05
CA LEU A 98 39.04 -9.42 -22.74
C LEU A 98 39.70 -8.41 -21.79
N SER A 99 40.57 -7.52 -22.30
CA SER A 99 41.04 -6.40 -21.45
C SER A 99 39.91 -5.44 -21.11
N VAL A 100 40.01 -4.82 -19.93
CA VAL A 100 39.27 -3.62 -19.50
C VAL A 100 39.12 -2.61 -20.65
N LEU A 101 40.20 -2.37 -21.39
CA LEU A 101 40.20 -1.41 -22.50
C LEU A 101 39.34 -1.84 -23.70
N THR A 102 39.34 -3.13 -24.03
CA THR A 102 38.44 -3.69 -25.05
C THR A 102 36.99 -3.57 -24.58
N TYR A 103 36.76 -3.83 -23.30
CA TYR A 103 35.45 -3.74 -22.68
C TYR A 103 34.84 -2.32 -22.77
N THR A 104 35.65 -1.28 -22.51
CA THR A 104 35.21 0.13 -22.66
C THR A 104 34.80 0.52 -24.07
N LYS A 105 35.19 -0.27 -25.09
CA LYS A 105 34.82 -0.03 -26.49
C LYS A 105 33.64 -0.88 -26.96
N LEU A 106 33.49 -2.09 -26.42
CA LEU A 106 32.41 -3.00 -26.81
C LEU A 106 31.09 -2.69 -26.10
N MET A 107 31.12 -2.30 -24.82
CA MET A 107 29.90 -2.01 -24.05
C MET A 107 29.03 -0.91 -24.66
N PRO A 108 29.58 0.23 -25.14
CA PRO A 108 28.77 1.27 -25.79
C PRO A 108 28.10 0.84 -27.09
N ALA A 109 28.52 -0.28 -27.71
CA ALA A 109 27.95 -0.75 -28.97
C ALA A 109 26.57 -1.43 -28.80
N ILE A 110 26.19 -1.79 -27.57
CA ILE A 110 24.84 -2.27 -27.25
C ILE A 110 23.93 -1.05 -27.09
N ALA A 111 23.13 -0.79 -28.13
CA ALA A 111 22.25 0.38 -28.16
C ALA A 111 20.88 0.09 -27.53
N SER A 112 20.37 -1.14 -27.65
CA SER A 112 19.07 -1.56 -27.17
C SER A 112 19.14 -2.90 -26.42
N THR A 113 18.24 -3.06 -25.45
CA THR A 113 18.03 -4.28 -24.67
C THR A 113 16.73 -4.99 -25.00
N GLU A 114 16.01 -4.57 -26.04
CA GLU A 114 14.72 -5.14 -26.44
C GLU A 114 14.79 -6.66 -26.67
N ALA A 115 15.90 -7.14 -27.27
CA ALA A 115 16.14 -8.55 -27.52
C ALA A 115 17.00 -9.25 -26.44
N ILE A 116 17.43 -8.50 -25.42
CA ILE A 116 18.29 -8.96 -24.33
C ILE A 116 17.37 -9.25 -23.14
N GLY A 117 17.06 -10.54 -22.91
CA GLY A 117 16.16 -10.94 -21.82
C GLY A 117 16.58 -10.43 -20.44
N GLN A 118 15.69 -10.56 -19.44
CA GLN A 118 15.88 -10.02 -18.08
C GLN A 118 17.28 -10.28 -17.49
N SER A 119 17.75 -11.53 -17.50
CA SER A 119 19.06 -11.91 -16.97
C SER A 119 20.22 -11.23 -17.71
N GLY A 120 20.05 -11.00 -19.01
CA GLY A 120 21.01 -10.26 -19.83
C GLY A 120 21.11 -8.80 -19.42
N VAL A 121 19.97 -8.12 -19.21
CA VAL A 121 19.96 -6.71 -18.77
C VAL A 121 20.59 -6.55 -17.39
N VAL A 122 20.25 -7.44 -16.44
CA VAL A 122 20.85 -7.43 -15.09
C VAL A 122 22.36 -7.57 -15.19
N SER A 123 22.85 -8.57 -15.95
CA SER A 123 24.28 -8.83 -16.10
C SER A 123 25.00 -7.69 -16.82
N LEU A 124 24.39 -7.09 -17.84
CA LEU A 124 24.90 -5.93 -18.57
C LEU A 124 25.12 -4.73 -17.64
N ILE A 125 24.13 -4.42 -16.79
CA ILE A 125 24.21 -3.34 -15.82
C ILE A 125 25.27 -3.63 -14.76
N SER A 126 25.28 -4.84 -14.19
CA SER A 126 26.31 -5.27 -13.22
C SER A 126 27.71 -5.07 -13.77
N LYS A 127 27.91 -5.44 -15.04
CA LYS A 127 29.20 -5.33 -15.69
C LYS A 127 29.63 -3.89 -15.96
N GLU A 128 28.72 -2.99 -16.30
CA GLU A 128 29.05 -1.56 -16.41
C GLU A 128 29.54 -1.01 -15.07
N ILE A 129 28.91 -1.41 -13.97
CA ILE A 129 29.31 -1.00 -12.61
C ILE A 129 30.69 -1.60 -12.25
N GLU A 130 30.92 -2.89 -12.53
CA GLU A 130 32.22 -3.55 -12.32
C GLU A 130 33.34 -2.87 -13.13
N LEU A 131 33.06 -2.52 -14.38
CA LEU A 131 34.00 -1.83 -15.26
C LEU A 131 34.34 -0.44 -14.71
N ALA A 132 33.32 0.33 -14.35
CA ALA A 132 33.49 1.67 -13.80
C ALA A 132 34.33 1.65 -12.52
N ALA A 133 34.05 0.69 -11.63
CA ALA A 133 34.85 0.46 -10.42
C ALA A 133 36.31 0.11 -10.74
N THR A 134 36.56 -0.75 -11.74
CA THR A 134 37.91 -1.12 -12.19
C THR A 134 38.69 0.07 -12.75
N LEU A 135 37.99 1.00 -13.41
CA LEU A 135 38.56 2.21 -14.01
C LEU A 135 38.68 3.38 -13.02
N GLY A 136 38.08 3.27 -11.83
CA GLY A 136 38.02 4.36 -10.85
C GLY A 136 37.17 5.55 -11.31
N VAL A 137 36.14 5.31 -12.13
CA VAL A 137 35.21 6.32 -12.64
C VAL A 137 33.77 5.99 -12.23
N PRO A 138 32.85 6.95 -12.16
CA PRO A 138 31.44 6.65 -11.94
C PRO A 138 30.85 5.88 -13.14
N PRO A 139 29.90 4.96 -12.91
CA PRO A 139 29.20 4.27 -14.00
C PRO A 139 28.45 5.25 -14.93
N ASP A 140 28.31 4.87 -16.20
CA ASP A 140 27.60 5.70 -17.19
C ASP A 140 26.07 5.61 -17.01
N GLU A 141 25.53 6.55 -16.24
CA GLU A 141 24.08 6.64 -15.97
C GLU A 141 23.24 6.75 -17.25
N LYS A 142 23.72 7.44 -18.28
CA LYS A 142 22.96 7.63 -19.53
C LYS A 142 22.80 6.32 -20.28
N ARG A 143 23.86 5.53 -20.29
CA ARG A 143 23.86 4.21 -20.93
C ARG A 143 22.93 3.25 -20.19
N ILE A 144 23.04 3.18 -18.87
CA ILE A 144 22.20 2.34 -18.03
C ILE A 144 20.73 2.73 -18.16
N ALA A 145 20.41 4.04 -18.12
CA ALA A 145 19.06 4.53 -18.33
C ALA A 145 18.52 4.16 -19.72
N GLY A 146 19.35 4.28 -20.77
CA GLY A 146 18.99 3.85 -22.13
C GLY A 146 18.65 2.37 -22.19
N TRP A 147 19.46 1.51 -21.56
CA TRP A 147 19.20 0.06 -21.48
C TRP A 147 17.94 -0.29 -20.69
N ILE A 148 17.62 0.42 -19.62
CA ILE A 148 16.36 0.21 -18.90
C ILE A 148 15.18 0.64 -19.80
N GLN A 149 15.31 1.77 -20.49
CA GLN A 149 14.27 2.33 -21.36
C GLN A 149 13.99 1.45 -22.59
N SER A 150 15.00 0.83 -23.19
CA SER A 150 14.82 -0.03 -24.36
C SER A 150 14.27 -1.42 -24.04
N TYR A 151 14.24 -1.81 -22.76
CA TYR A 151 13.80 -3.14 -22.36
C TYR A 151 12.28 -3.29 -22.49
N THR A 152 11.85 -4.42 -23.08
CA THR A 152 10.43 -4.73 -23.35
C THR A 152 9.98 -6.06 -22.73
N GLY A 153 10.81 -6.69 -21.89
CA GLY A 153 10.63 -8.07 -21.39
C GLY A 153 9.56 -8.25 -20.31
N ARG A 154 9.90 -8.62 -19.07
CA ARG A 154 8.96 -8.72 -17.93
C ARG A 154 9.29 -7.72 -16.83
N ILE A 155 8.27 -7.24 -16.10
CA ILE A 155 8.44 -6.25 -15.01
C ILE A 155 9.34 -6.74 -13.87
N ASN A 156 9.52 -8.06 -13.73
CA ASN A 156 10.41 -8.71 -12.76
C ASN A 156 11.89 -8.31 -12.93
N LEU A 157 12.26 -7.58 -13.99
CA LEU A 157 13.56 -6.90 -14.05
C LEU A 157 13.76 -5.94 -12.87
N LEU A 158 12.72 -5.21 -12.47
CA LEU A 158 12.79 -4.21 -11.40
C LEU A 158 13.36 -4.74 -10.09
N PRO A 159 12.81 -5.80 -9.45
CA PRO A 159 13.38 -6.33 -8.21
C PRO A 159 14.83 -6.79 -8.38
N CYS A 160 15.23 -7.29 -9.56
CA CYS A 160 16.60 -7.74 -9.81
C CYS A 160 17.61 -6.59 -9.83
N ILE A 161 17.23 -5.42 -10.38
CA ILE A 161 18.15 -4.28 -10.50
C ILE A 161 17.99 -3.26 -9.37
N SER A 162 16.87 -3.25 -8.65
CA SER A 162 16.56 -2.19 -7.67
C SER A 162 17.57 -2.09 -6.54
N ASN A 163 18.03 -3.20 -5.98
CA ASN A 163 19.08 -3.18 -4.95
C ASN A 163 20.40 -2.62 -5.51
N MET A 164 20.75 -3.01 -6.73
CA MET A 164 21.96 -2.56 -7.41
C MET A 164 21.90 -1.06 -7.70
N MET A 165 20.74 -0.57 -8.15
CA MET A 165 20.50 0.85 -8.42
C MET A 165 20.50 1.65 -7.12
N ARG A 166 19.90 1.13 -6.04
CA ARG A 166 19.92 1.76 -4.71
C ARG A 166 21.33 1.98 -4.20
N ASP A 167 22.24 1.06 -4.43
CA ASP A 167 23.58 1.17 -3.86
C ASP A 167 24.46 2.13 -4.67
N GLN A 168 24.25 2.19 -5.99
CA GLN A 168 25.12 2.93 -6.92
C GLN A 168 24.58 4.30 -7.37
N PHE A 169 23.25 4.49 -7.43
CA PHE A 169 22.61 5.66 -8.06
C PHE A 169 21.54 6.32 -7.16
N LYS A 170 21.88 6.56 -5.89
CA LYS A 170 20.95 7.09 -4.87
C LYS A 170 20.26 8.41 -5.23
N ASP A 171 20.93 9.24 -6.02
CA ASP A 171 20.48 10.59 -6.36
C ASP A 171 20.30 10.81 -7.87
N SER A 172 20.24 9.73 -8.67
CA SER A 172 20.10 9.86 -10.13
C SER A 172 18.64 9.96 -10.57
N ASP A 173 18.21 11.19 -10.90
CA ASP A 173 16.92 11.46 -11.53
C ASP A 173 16.75 10.72 -12.86
N LEU A 174 17.86 10.47 -13.58
CA LEU A 174 17.85 9.84 -14.89
C LEU A 174 17.49 8.35 -14.79
N ILE A 175 18.12 7.64 -13.85
CA ILE A 175 17.82 6.24 -13.57
C ILE A 175 16.40 6.11 -13.02
N ASP A 176 16.00 6.99 -12.10
CA ASP A 176 14.64 7.01 -11.55
C ASP A 176 13.59 7.18 -12.65
N THR A 177 13.83 8.06 -13.62
CA THR A 177 12.94 8.28 -14.77
C THR A 177 12.90 7.08 -15.72
N ALA A 178 14.03 6.40 -15.93
CA ALA A 178 14.08 5.20 -16.76
C ALA A 178 13.31 4.03 -16.14
N LEU A 179 13.50 3.81 -14.83
CA LEU A 179 12.74 2.84 -14.06
C LEU A 179 11.24 3.19 -14.10
N ALA A 180 10.89 4.49 -13.94
CA ALA A 180 9.53 5.02 -14.07
C ALA A 180 8.83 4.59 -15.37
N GLY A 181 9.48 4.85 -16.49
CA GLY A 181 8.95 4.52 -17.81
C GLY A 181 8.76 3.03 -18.07
N LEU A 182 9.58 2.17 -17.44
CA LEU A 182 9.45 0.72 -17.60
C LEU A 182 8.09 0.22 -17.10
N VAL A 183 7.62 0.74 -15.98
CA VAL A 183 6.35 0.34 -15.37
C VAL A 183 5.16 0.73 -16.23
N SER A 184 5.16 1.94 -16.78
CA SER A 184 4.07 2.42 -17.63
C SER A 184 3.91 1.59 -18.90
N LYS A 185 5.02 1.10 -19.47
CA LYS A 185 4.97 0.15 -20.62
C LYS A 185 4.24 -1.14 -20.28
N TYR A 186 4.40 -1.67 -19.06
CA TYR A 186 3.70 -2.88 -18.63
C TYR A 186 2.23 -2.64 -18.30
N VAL A 187 1.91 -1.53 -17.65
CA VAL A 187 0.52 -1.19 -17.31
C VAL A 187 -0.31 -0.95 -18.56
N GLY A 188 0.25 -0.32 -19.60
CA GLY A 188 -0.42 -0.13 -20.89
C GLY A 188 -0.56 -1.40 -21.74
N GLY A 189 0.15 -2.49 -21.40
CA GLY A 189 0.17 -3.75 -22.14
C GLY A 189 -0.65 -4.90 -21.52
N HIS A 190 -1.13 -4.76 -20.29
CA HIS A 190 -1.90 -5.79 -19.58
C HIS A 190 -3.23 -5.23 -19.05
N ASP A 191 -4.32 -5.96 -19.27
CA ASP A 191 -5.70 -5.54 -18.95
C ASP A 191 -6.01 -5.35 -17.45
N SER A 192 -5.08 -5.63 -16.53
CA SER A 192 -5.28 -5.16 -15.15
C SER A 192 -3.97 -4.93 -14.39
N PHE A 193 -3.82 -3.71 -13.90
CA PHE A 193 -2.85 -3.28 -12.90
C PHE A 193 -2.85 -4.16 -11.63
N ASN A 194 -3.97 -4.85 -11.34
CA ASN A 194 -4.08 -5.87 -10.28
C ASN A 194 -3.03 -6.99 -10.42
N ALA A 195 -2.60 -7.35 -11.63
CA ALA A 195 -1.54 -8.34 -11.82
C ALA A 195 -0.16 -7.79 -11.40
N VAL A 196 0.11 -6.52 -11.75
CA VAL A 196 1.37 -5.82 -11.42
C VAL A 196 1.47 -5.50 -9.92
N ALA A 197 0.35 -5.13 -9.28
CA ALA A 197 0.29 -4.83 -7.85
C ALA A 197 0.29 -6.09 -6.96
N ARG A 198 -0.15 -7.25 -7.47
CA ARG A 198 -0.08 -8.51 -6.70
C ARG A 198 1.28 -9.19 -6.78
N ASP A 199 2.11 -8.84 -7.76
CA ASP A 199 3.54 -9.16 -7.71
C ASP A 199 4.18 -8.29 -6.62
N SER A 200 4.29 -8.85 -5.42
CA SER A 200 5.01 -8.33 -4.25
C SER A 200 6.39 -7.75 -4.58
N ASP A 201 6.97 -8.19 -5.70
CA ASP A 201 8.24 -7.77 -6.26
C ASP A 201 8.26 -6.29 -6.69
N PHE A 202 7.13 -5.73 -7.15
CA PHE A 202 7.01 -4.31 -7.48
C PHE A 202 7.20 -3.42 -6.25
N PHE A 203 6.61 -3.82 -5.12
CA PHE A 203 6.70 -3.08 -3.86
C PHE A 203 8.06 -3.24 -3.16
N ILE A 204 8.72 -4.38 -3.35
CA ILE A 204 10.07 -4.63 -2.84
C ILE A 204 11.12 -3.85 -3.66
N ALA A 205 10.87 -3.66 -4.96
CA ALA A 205 11.74 -2.93 -5.87
C ALA A 205 11.81 -1.42 -5.57
N VAL A 206 10.68 -0.80 -5.21
CA VAL A 206 10.61 0.65 -5.02
C VAL A 206 10.77 1.02 -3.54
N ASP A 207 11.95 0.80 -2.97
CA ASP A 207 12.30 1.31 -1.62
C ASP A 207 12.68 2.81 -1.64
N TYR A 208 12.42 3.51 -2.74
CA TYR A 208 12.74 4.93 -2.94
C TYR A 208 11.49 5.79 -3.08
N PRO A 209 11.25 6.75 -2.17
CA PRO A 209 10.22 7.77 -2.32
C PRO A 209 10.37 8.58 -3.63
N LYS A 210 11.61 8.80 -4.12
CA LYS A 210 11.88 9.55 -5.35
C LYS A 210 11.46 8.79 -6.61
N THR A 211 11.93 7.56 -6.78
CA THR A 211 11.48 6.69 -7.87
C THR A 211 9.97 6.48 -7.81
N PHE A 212 9.41 6.28 -6.60
CA PHE A 212 7.96 6.21 -6.37
C PHE A 212 7.22 7.46 -6.83
N ALA A 213 7.70 8.65 -6.46
CA ALA A 213 7.14 9.90 -6.91
C ALA A 213 7.22 10.05 -8.45
N LYS A 214 8.33 9.62 -9.07
CA LYS A 214 8.50 9.63 -10.54
C LYS A 214 7.53 8.68 -11.24
N TYR A 215 7.23 7.51 -10.66
CA TYR A 215 6.17 6.63 -11.16
C TYR A 215 4.81 7.34 -11.16
N LEU A 216 4.43 7.93 -10.02
CA LEU A 216 3.16 8.66 -9.89
C LEU A 216 3.08 9.89 -10.81
N GLU A 217 4.17 10.63 -10.95
CA GLU A 217 4.31 11.75 -11.89
C GLU A 217 4.12 11.28 -13.34
N HIS A 218 4.60 10.09 -13.68
CA HIS A 218 4.43 9.54 -15.02
C HIS A 218 2.99 9.10 -15.29
N PHE A 219 2.32 8.45 -14.33
CA PHE A 219 0.90 8.06 -14.45
C PHE A 219 -0.02 9.28 -14.62
N THR A 220 0.17 10.31 -13.79
CA THR A 220 -0.59 11.55 -13.90
C THR A 220 -0.41 12.25 -15.26
N LYS A 221 0.80 12.24 -15.83
CA LYS A 221 1.09 12.85 -17.15
C LYS A 221 0.53 12.06 -18.33
N THR A 222 0.42 10.74 -18.22
CA THR A 222 0.02 9.86 -19.32
C THR A 222 -1.50 9.70 -19.48
N LYS A 223 -2.31 10.37 -18.63
CA LYS A 223 -3.77 10.20 -18.57
C LYS A 223 -4.23 8.76 -18.37
N LEU A 224 -3.34 7.84 -17.98
CA LEU A 224 -3.74 6.60 -17.31
C LEU A 224 -4.37 7.04 -15.99
N GLU A 225 -5.69 6.95 -15.97
CA GLU A 225 -6.62 7.72 -15.13
C GLU A 225 -6.26 7.73 -13.64
N PHE A 226 -6.73 8.77 -12.93
CA PHE A 226 -6.68 8.92 -11.48
C PHE A 226 -7.09 7.63 -10.74
N ASP A 227 -7.99 6.86 -11.36
CA ASP A 227 -8.42 5.51 -10.99
C ASP A 227 -7.26 4.55 -10.71
N VAL A 228 -6.16 4.59 -11.46
CA VAL A 228 -4.99 3.72 -11.24
C VAL A 228 -4.26 4.09 -9.94
N ILE A 229 -4.10 5.39 -9.70
CA ILE A 229 -3.45 5.92 -8.49
C ILE A 229 -4.30 5.62 -7.26
N GLU A 230 -5.62 5.79 -7.38
CA GLU A 230 -6.58 5.46 -6.32
C GLU A 230 -6.60 3.95 -6.03
N VAL A 231 -6.62 3.10 -7.06
CA VAL A 231 -6.51 1.64 -6.94
C VAL A 231 -5.21 1.25 -6.24
N PHE A 232 -4.08 1.86 -6.63
CA PHE A 232 -2.79 1.58 -6.03
C PHE A 232 -2.72 2.00 -4.56
N PHE A 233 -3.22 3.20 -4.27
CA PHE A 233 -3.29 3.73 -2.90
C PHE A 233 -4.15 2.84 -2.03
N ARG A 234 -5.32 2.45 -2.54
CA ARG A 234 -6.26 1.54 -1.88
C ARG A 234 -5.61 0.19 -1.56
N ASP A 235 -4.97 -0.44 -2.54
CA ASP A 235 -4.40 -1.78 -2.36
C ASP A 235 -3.28 -1.79 -1.32
N MET A 236 -2.46 -0.73 -1.26
CA MET A 236 -1.50 -0.53 -0.17
C MET A 236 -2.18 -0.24 1.17
N PHE A 237 -3.21 0.61 1.17
CA PHE A 237 -3.96 0.99 2.36
C PHE A 237 -4.52 -0.24 3.09
N ILE A 238 -5.01 -1.24 2.34
CA ILE A 238 -5.60 -2.48 2.86
C ILE A 238 -4.61 -3.64 3.03
N SER A 239 -3.39 -3.51 2.51
CA SER A 239 -2.36 -4.55 2.63
C SER A 239 -2.06 -4.86 4.11
N GLY A 240 -1.67 -6.10 4.45
CA GLY A 240 -1.42 -6.47 5.86
C GLY A 240 -0.43 -5.55 6.60
N ALA A 241 0.52 -4.95 5.87
CA ALA A 241 1.50 -4.00 6.39
C ALA A 241 0.99 -2.54 6.46
N GLY A 242 -0.06 -2.18 5.70
CA GLY A 242 -0.50 -0.81 5.51
C GLY A 242 0.47 0.04 4.68
N ILE A 243 0.14 1.32 4.49
CA ILE A 243 1.01 2.28 3.80
C ILE A 243 2.26 2.52 4.65
N LYS A 244 3.44 2.35 4.05
CA LYS A 244 4.72 2.68 4.68
C LYS A 244 5.02 4.18 4.59
N PRO A 245 5.78 4.77 5.54
CA PRO A 245 6.16 6.18 5.51
C PRO A 245 6.85 6.62 4.21
N CYS A 246 7.70 5.77 3.62
CA CYS A 246 8.39 6.06 2.38
C CYS A 246 7.43 6.22 1.18
N TYR A 247 6.38 5.40 1.11
CA TYR A 247 5.36 5.52 0.06
C TYR A 247 4.51 6.77 0.26
N LEU A 248 4.14 7.08 1.51
CA LEU A 248 3.43 8.32 1.81
C LEU A 248 4.24 9.54 1.36
N ALA A 249 5.55 9.56 1.61
CA ALA A 249 6.40 10.64 1.13
C ALA A 249 6.39 10.77 -0.40
N GLY A 250 6.42 9.66 -1.15
CA GLY A 250 6.35 9.72 -2.61
C GLY A 250 4.98 10.16 -3.14
N TYR A 251 3.88 9.75 -2.49
CA TYR A 251 2.53 10.26 -2.80
C TYR A 251 2.43 11.76 -2.62
N ARG A 252 2.92 12.27 -1.49
CA ARG A 252 2.93 13.71 -1.18
C ARG A 252 3.76 14.48 -2.19
N ALA A 253 4.93 13.96 -2.56
CA ALA A 253 5.79 14.59 -3.56
C ALA A 253 5.16 14.65 -4.96
N ALA A 254 4.38 13.63 -5.33
CA ALA A 254 3.79 13.54 -6.68
C ALA A 254 2.43 14.24 -6.81
N LEU A 255 1.58 14.16 -5.79
CA LEU A 255 0.19 14.62 -5.85
C LEU A 255 -0.06 15.88 -5.01
N GLY A 256 0.83 16.21 -4.08
CA GLY A 256 0.60 17.22 -3.05
C GLY A 256 -0.22 16.70 -1.87
N ASP A 257 -0.18 17.43 -0.75
CA ASP A 257 -0.80 16.98 0.50
C ASP A 257 -2.34 16.91 0.39
N GLU A 258 -2.98 17.87 -0.28
CA GLU A 258 -4.45 17.91 -0.43
C GLU A 258 -5.00 16.65 -1.10
N ALA A 259 -4.43 16.25 -2.25
CA ALA A 259 -4.87 15.05 -2.96
C ALA A 259 -4.62 13.76 -2.16
N VAL A 260 -3.55 13.71 -1.37
CA VAL A 260 -3.24 12.55 -0.52
C VAL A 260 -4.21 12.45 0.66
N ILE A 261 -4.56 13.57 1.28
CA ILE A 261 -5.57 13.63 2.34
C ILE A 261 -6.92 13.14 1.79
N GLU A 262 -7.31 13.57 0.59
CA GLU A 262 -8.53 13.08 -0.09
C GLU A 262 -8.46 11.56 -0.35
N LEU A 263 -7.33 11.03 -0.83
CA LEU A 263 -7.15 9.58 -1.00
C LEU A 263 -7.31 8.80 0.32
N PHE A 264 -6.79 9.34 1.43
CA PHE A 264 -7.04 8.76 2.75
C PHE A 264 -8.53 8.79 3.10
N ALA A 265 -9.20 9.92 2.93
CA ALA A 265 -10.63 10.07 3.21
C ALA A 265 -11.49 9.05 2.46
N THR A 266 -11.26 8.85 1.16
CA THR A 266 -11.98 7.87 0.32
C THR A 266 -11.82 6.43 0.85
N ASN A 267 -10.64 6.10 1.37
CA ASN A 267 -10.30 4.75 1.81
C ASN A 267 -10.68 4.44 3.25
N VAL A 268 -10.81 5.45 4.12
CA VAL A 268 -11.17 5.30 5.54
C VAL A 268 -12.56 4.68 5.71
N LEU A 269 -13.52 5.09 4.87
CA LEU A 269 -14.93 4.71 4.98
C LEU A 269 -15.40 3.74 3.88
N GLY A 270 -14.74 3.75 2.72
CA GLY A 270 -15.16 3.00 1.54
C GLY A 270 -14.91 1.49 1.58
N ARG A 271 -14.12 0.96 2.53
CA ARG A 271 -13.73 -0.46 2.54
C ARG A 271 -14.00 -1.14 3.89
N ARG A 272 -15.27 -1.50 4.05
CA ARG A 272 -15.86 -2.11 5.25
C ARG A 272 -15.58 -3.61 5.39
N ASN A 273 -15.05 -4.25 4.35
CA ASN A 273 -14.82 -5.70 4.26
C ASN A 273 -13.34 -6.13 4.35
N CYS A 274 -12.42 -5.19 4.61
CA CYS A 274 -11.00 -5.54 4.74
C CYS A 274 -10.70 -6.09 6.13
N SER A 275 -10.31 -7.36 6.21
CA SER A 275 -9.74 -7.99 7.41
C SER A 275 -8.22 -7.77 7.43
N GLY A 276 -7.65 -7.42 8.60
CA GLY A 276 -6.19 -7.23 8.77
C GLY A 276 -5.78 -5.88 9.40
N SER A 277 -4.54 -5.77 9.88
CA SER A 277 -4.02 -4.56 10.57
C SER A 277 -3.79 -3.35 9.66
N GLY A 278 -3.67 -3.58 8.34
CA GLY A 278 -3.33 -2.56 7.33
C GLY A 278 -4.04 -1.22 7.46
N PRO A 279 -5.38 -1.19 7.39
CA PRO A 279 -6.14 0.06 7.48
C PRO A 279 -5.85 0.86 8.75
N ALA A 280 -5.70 0.18 9.90
CA ALA A 280 -5.40 0.85 11.17
C ALA A 280 -3.98 1.45 11.17
N THR A 281 -2.99 0.74 10.61
CA THR A 281 -1.61 1.23 10.47
C THR A 281 -1.53 2.41 9.51
N SER A 282 -2.15 2.31 8.34
CA SER A 282 -2.21 3.39 7.34
C SER A 282 -2.86 4.65 7.91
N PHE A 283 -3.92 4.49 8.70
CA PHE A 283 -4.63 5.60 9.31
C PHE A 283 -3.83 6.25 10.46
N LYS A 284 -3.18 5.45 11.31
CA LYS A 284 -2.21 5.95 12.31
C LYS A 284 -1.12 6.81 11.67
N LEU A 285 -0.59 6.35 10.53
CA LEU A 285 0.40 7.08 9.77
C LEU A 285 -0.16 8.41 9.26
N ALA A 286 -1.35 8.41 8.65
CA ALA A 286 -2.01 9.61 8.15
C ALA A 286 -2.24 10.64 9.28
N LEU A 287 -2.76 10.20 10.42
CA LEU A 287 -3.02 11.06 11.58
C LEU A 287 -1.73 11.69 12.13
N SER A 288 -0.66 10.90 12.23
CA SER A 288 0.65 11.42 12.66
C SER A 288 1.27 12.40 11.66
N THR A 289 0.86 12.35 10.39
CA THR A 289 1.44 13.17 9.31
C THR A 289 0.66 14.45 9.05
N PHE A 290 -0.66 14.36 8.96
CA PHE A 290 -1.55 15.47 8.57
C PHE A 290 -2.38 16.02 9.72
N GLY A 291 -2.50 15.27 10.81
CA GLY A 291 -3.44 15.57 11.89
C GLY A 291 -4.87 15.12 11.55
N GLU A 292 -5.67 14.96 12.61
CA GLU A 292 -7.06 14.53 12.49
C GLU A 292 -7.92 15.59 11.78
N ASP A 293 -7.70 16.87 12.06
CA ASP A 293 -8.51 17.97 11.51
C ASP A 293 -8.48 18.02 9.98
N ALA A 294 -7.28 17.88 9.38
CA ALA A 294 -7.11 17.90 7.95
C ALA A 294 -7.82 16.72 7.27
N LEU A 295 -7.74 15.53 7.87
CA LEU A 295 -8.41 14.33 7.37
C LEU A 295 -9.93 14.40 7.51
N LEU A 296 -10.43 15.09 8.55
CA LEU A 296 -11.87 15.25 8.80
C LEU A 296 -12.52 16.36 7.96
N SER A 297 -11.75 17.34 7.51
CA SER A 297 -12.27 18.49 6.75
C SER A 297 -12.43 18.25 5.24
N THR A 298 -12.13 17.05 4.74
CA THR A 298 -12.24 16.76 3.31
C THR A 298 -13.72 16.65 2.87
N PRO A 299 -14.13 17.28 1.76
CA PRO A 299 -15.42 17.08 1.14
C PRO A 299 -15.76 15.60 0.88
N GLN A 300 -14.77 14.77 0.56
CA GLN A 300 -15.00 13.36 0.27
C GLN A 300 -15.35 12.57 1.52
N LEU A 301 -14.71 12.82 2.67
CA LEU A 301 -15.11 12.20 3.93
C LEU A 301 -16.54 12.59 4.31
N GLU A 302 -16.92 13.86 4.13
CA GLU A 302 -18.32 14.27 4.33
C GLU A 302 -19.29 13.54 3.40
N ALA A 303 -18.94 13.40 2.13
CA ALA A 303 -19.74 12.66 1.16
C ALA A 303 -19.87 11.18 1.53
N GLU A 304 -18.78 10.53 1.93
CA GLU A 304 -18.77 9.13 2.38
C GLU A 304 -19.56 8.94 3.68
N LEU A 305 -19.46 9.89 4.63
CA LEU A 305 -20.29 9.90 5.84
C LEU A 305 -21.78 9.99 5.50
N ARG A 306 -22.16 10.78 4.48
CA ARG A 306 -23.55 10.86 3.99
C ARG A 306 -23.95 9.61 3.21
N ASN A 307 -23.06 9.02 2.41
CA ASN A 307 -23.33 7.78 1.67
C ASN A 307 -23.51 6.59 2.61
N MET A 308 -22.77 6.55 3.73
CA MET A 308 -22.99 5.58 4.82
C MET A 308 -24.43 5.59 5.33
N GLN A 309 -25.09 6.75 5.33
CA GLN A 309 -26.50 6.87 5.76
C GLN A 309 -27.48 6.33 4.71
N ARG A 310 -27.12 6.33 3.43
CA ARG A 310 -28.06 6.08 2.33
C ARG A 310 -27.97 4.67 1.73
N GLU A 311 -26.76 4.12 1.59
CA GLU A 311 -26.52 3.02 0.63
C GLU A 311 -25.81 1.78 1.21
N THR A 312 -25.35 1.84 2.46
CA THR A 312 -24.47 0.81 3.02
C THR A 312 -25.24 -0.36 3.63
N PRO A 313 -24.87 -1.63 3.40
CA PRO A 313 -25.46 -2.75 4.13
C PRO A 313 -25.18 -2.66 5.64
N ALA A 314 -26.23 -2.78 6.45
CA ALA A 314 -26.24 -2.76 7.92
C ALA A 314 -25.02 -3.42 8.59
N LEU A 315 -24.75 -4.66 8.19
CA LEU A 315 -23.75 -5.52 8.82
C LEU A 315 -22.32 -5.05 8.57
N GLU A 316 -22.05 -4.47 7.40
CA GLU A 316 -20.70 -3.99 7.06
C GLU A 316 -20.35 -2.72 7.84
N LEU A 317 -21.32 -1.81 7.98
CA LEU A 317 -21.13 -0.60 8.77
C LEU A 317 -20.99 -0.92 10.26
N LEU A 318 -21.85 -1.79 10.79
CA LEU A 318 -21.76 -2.24 12.17
C LEU A 318 -20.45 -2.98 12.43
N HIS A 319 -20.02 -3.87 11.52
CA HIS A 319 -18.73 -4.54 11.63
C HIS A 319 -17.58 -3.54 11.64
N TRP A 320 -17.61 -2.55 10.75
CA TRP A 320 -16.60 -1.49 10.70
C TRP A 320 -16.59 -0.65 11.98
N ILE A 321 -17.75 -0.26 12.53
CA ILE A 321 -17.80 0.47 13.80
C ILE A 321 -17.29 -0.42 14.96
N LEU A 322 -17.70 -1.68 15.02
CA LEU A 322 -17.35 -2.60 16.10
C LEU A 322 -15.86 -2.97 16.12
N THR A 323 -15.27 -3.18 14.95
CA THR A 323 -13.87 -3.65 14.84
C THR A 323 -12.88 -2.53 14.57
N ARG A 324 -13.26 -1.51 13.78
CA ARG A 324 -12.36 -0.43 13.34
C ARG A 324 -12.55 0.84 14.13
N CYS A 325 -13.77 1.36 14.33
CA CYS A 325 -13.96 2.57 15.15
C CYS A 325 -13.48 2.39 16.59
N MET A 326 -13.64 1.20 17.18
CA MET A 326 -13.12 0.92 18.52
C MET A 326 -11.58 0.95 18.55
N ALA A 327 -10.91 0.39 17.53
CA ALA A 327 -9.46 0.46 17.40
C ALA A 327 -8.93 1.88 17.09
N MET A 328 -9.78 2.75 16.56
CA MET A 328 -9.46 4.15 16.25
C MET A 328 -9.74 5.09 17.42
N GLN A 329 -10.35 4.63 18.52
CA GLN A 329 -10.73 5.47 19.66
C GLN A 329 -9.55 6.27 20.25
N ASP A 330 -8.38 5.63 20.35
CA ASP A 330 -7.17 6.27 20.89
C ASP A 330 -6.38 7.07 19.84
N VAL A 331 -6.73 6.92 18.57
CA VAL A 331 -5.92 7.43 17.45
C VAL A 331 -6.62 8.59 16.74
N ALA A 332 -7.93 8.49 16.53
CA ALA A 332 -8.80 9.48 15.90
C ALA A 332 -10.09 9.63 16.73
N PRO A 333 -9.98 10.30 17.90
CA PRO A 333 -11.09 10.44 18.83
C PRO A 333 -12.28 11.21 18.23
N ARG A 334 -12.05 12.21 17.37
CA ARG A 334 -13.14 12.98 16.72
C ARG A 334 -13.83 12.18 15.62
N LEU A 335 -13.09 11.40 14.83
CA LEU A 335 -13.71 10.49 13.85
C LEU A 335 -14.57 9.44 14.58
N HIS A 336 -14.01 8.86 15.64
CA HIS A 336 -14.73 7.93 16.51
C HIS A 336 -15.99 8.58 17.09
N GLU A 337 -15.89 9.82 17.57
CA GLU A 337 -17.01 10.62 18.06
C GLU A 337 -18.09 10.82 17.00
N MET A 338 -17.70 11.23 15.79
CA MET A 338 -18.64 11.43 14.67
C MET A 338 -19.38 10.13 14.33
N CYS A 339 -18.68 8.99 14.24
CA CYS A 339 -19.30 7.71 13.94
C CYS A 339 -20.24 7.25 15.07
N VAL A 340 -19.83 7.42 16.33
CA VAL A 340 -20.64 7.04 17.49
C VAL A 340 -21.89 7.91 17.61
N ARG A 341 -21.79 9.22 17.40
CA ARG A 341 -22.95 10.12 17.42
C ARG A 341 -24.00 9.76 16.37
N ARG A 342 -23.59 9.10 15.29
CA ARG A 342 -24.48 8.63 14.22
C ARG A 342 -25.16 7.30 14.52
N LEU A 343 -24.67 6.50 15.46
CA LEU A 343 -25.26 5.19 15.82
C LEU A 343 -26.78 5.18 15.99
N PRO A 344 -27.40 6.17 16.67
CA PRO A 344 -28.84 6.19 16.83
C PRO A 344 -29.56 6.34 15.49
N GLU A 345 -29.05 7.15 14.56
CA GLU A 345 -29.63 7.34 13.22
C GLU A 345 -29.54 6.05 12.37
N LEU A 346 -28.58 5.18 12.67
CA LEU A 346 -28.34 3.93 11.94
C LEU A 346 -29.24 2.78 12.43
N MET A 347 -29.66 2.79 13.69
CA MET A 347 -30.54 1.75 14.24
C MET A 347 -31.85 1.61 13.42
N PRO A 348 -32.60 2.67 13.08
CA PRO A 348 -33.83 2.59 12.28
C PRO A 348 -33.62 2.06 10.86
N HIS A 349 -32.51 2.43 10.25
CA HIS A 349 -32.18 2.07 8.87
C HIS A 349 -31.78 0.59 8.77
N PHE A 350 -31.09 0.09 9.78
CA PHE A 350 -30.50 -1.24 9.77
C PHE A 350 -31.17 -2.25 10.69
N ARG A 351 -32.15 -1.79 11.47
CA ARG A 351 -32.99 -2.61 12.35
C ARG A 351 -32.14 -3.55 13.19
N CYS A 352 -31.14 -2.99 13.85
CA CYS A 352 -30.12 -3.71 14.61
C CYS A 352 -29.98 -3.09 16.00
N LEU A 353 -29.49 -3.88 16.95
CA LEU A 353 -29.21 -3.44 18.31
C LEU A 353 -27.70 -3.17 18.44
N PRO A 354 -27.28 -2.07 19.07
CA PRO A 354 -25.86 -1.78 19.27
C PRO A 354 -25.23 -2.82 20.21
N ALA A 355 -23.98 -3.19 19.95
CA ALA A 355 -23.24 -4.07 20.86
C ALA A 355 -22.64 -3.28 22.03
N ALA A 356 -22.21 -3.98 23.09
CA ALA A 356 -21.67 -3.37 24.30
C ALA A 356 -20.53 -2.33 24.06
N PRO A 357 -19.50 -2.58 23.23
CA PRO A 357 -18.42 -1.60 23.00
C PRO A 357 -18.91 -0.26 22.41
N ILE A 358 -19.96 -0.35 21.60
CA ILE A 358 -20.63 0.78 20.97
C ILE A 358 -21.41 1.59 22.00
N MET A 359 -22.14 0.92 22.91
CA MET A 359 -22.87 1.57 24.00
C MET A 359 -21.92 2.30 24.96
N THR A 360 -20.81 1.67 25.36
CA THR A 360 -19.78 2.31 26.21
C THR A 360 -19.25 3.59 25.58
N SER A 361 -18.94 3.55 24.28
CA SER A 361 -18.44 4.71 23.55
C SER A 361 -19.50 5.82 23.44
N GLY A 362 -20.77 5.43 23.20
CA GLY A 362 -21.91 6.33 23.17
C GLY A 362 -22.07 7.12 24.46
N VAL A 363 -22.06 6.44 25.61
CA VAL A 363 -22.18 7.08 26.94
C VAL A 363 -21.02 8.04 27.20
N ARG A 364 -19.78 7.65 26.88
CA ARG A 364 -18.62 8.52 27.10
C ARG A 364 -18.71 9.82 26.30
N ILE A 365 -19.26 9.75 25.08
CA ILE A 365 -19.31 10.88 24.14
C ILE A 365 -20.52 11.79 24.37
N LEU A 366 -21.69 11.20 24.61
CA LEU A 366 -22.96 11.92 24.71
C LEU A 366 -23.37 12.21 26.16
N GLY A 367 -22.65 11.65 27.14
CA GLY A 367 -23.12 11.51 28.51
C GLY A 367 -24.21 10.43 28.63
N GLY A 368 -24.46 9.94 29.85
CA GLY A 368 -25.43 8.86 30.08
C GLY A 368 -26.86 9.26 29.69
N GLU A 369 -27.34 10.42 30.13
CA GLU A 369 -28.67 10.93 29.77
C GLU A 369 -28.79 11.21 28.26
N GLY A 370 -27.78 11.86 27.67
CA GLY A 370 -27.77 12.20 26.25
C GLY A 370 -27.79 10.95 25.37
N PHE A 371 -26.98 9.94 25.71
CA PHE A 371 -26.97 8.65 25.04
C PHE A 371 -28.32 7.93 25.13
N LEU A 372 -28.91 7.84 26.33
CA LEU A 372 -30.19 7.15 26.53
C LEU A 372 -31.32 7.78 25.73
N LYS A 373 -31.45 9.12 25.74
CA LYS A 373 -32.47 9.83 24.95
C LYS A 373 -32.32 9.54 23.46
N HIS A 374 -31.10 9.59 22.94
CA HIS A 374 -30.84 9.29 21.54
C HIS A 374 -31.14 7.82 21.20
N TYR A 375 -30.71 6.87 22.04
CA TYR A 375 -30.95 5.45 21.88
C TYR A 375 -32.46 5.11 21.87
N LEU A 376 -33.24 5.67 22.80
CA LEU A 376 -34.69 5.43 22.89
C LEU A 376 -35.45 6.07 21.73
N SER A 377 -35.06 7.28 21.30
CA SER A 377 -35.61 7.91 20.10
C SER A 377 -35.37 7.06 18.84
N ALA A 378 -34.15 6.55 18.67
CA ALA A 378 -33.80 5.67 17.58
C ALA A 378 -34.57 4.35 17.64
N LEU A 379 -34.74 3.79 18.84
CA LEU A 379 -35.52 2.58 19.03
C LEU A 379 -36.95 2.77 18.53
N ARG A 380 -37.62 3.88 18.87
CA ARG A 380 -38.97 4.18 18.35
C ARG A 380 -39.00 4.19 16.82
N GLU A 381 -38.09 4.91 16.17
CA GLU A 381 -38.08 5.03 14.71
C GLU A 381 -37.86 3.66 14.01
N VAL A 382 -37.14 2.70 14.63
CA VAL A 382 -37.06 1.31 14.13
C VAL A 382 -38.45 0.68 14.02
N PHE A 383 -39.32 0.94 15.00
CA PHE A 383 -40.66 0.37 15.02
C PHE A 383 -41.60 0.97 13.96
N ASP A 384 -41.29 2.15 13.42
CA ASP A 384 -42.12 2.87 12.44
C ASP A 384 -41.93 2.27 11.04
N LYS A 385 -40.72 1.80 10.76
CA LYS A 385 -40.27 1.35 9.44
C LYS A 385 -40.66 -0.10 9.11
N ASN A 386 -41.77 -0.61 9.66
CA ASN A 386 -42.35 -1.93 9.39
C ASN A 386 -41.46 -3.12 9.82
N VAL A 387 -41.59 -3.45 11.11
CA VAL A 387 -40.75 -4.36 11.92
C VAL A 387 -40.92 -5.85 11.61
N ALA A 388 -41.94 -6.21 10.84
CA ALA A 388 -42.41 -7.58 10.65
C ALA A 388 -41.34 -8.58 10.12
N ASN A 389 -40.27 -8.07 9.52
CA ASN A 389 -39.21 -8.87 8.90
C ASN A 389 -37.94 -9.03 9.74
N VAL A 390 -37.85 -8.46 10.94
CA VAL A 390 -36.68 -8.61 11.82
C VAL A 390 -37.06 -9.40 13.07
N PRO A 391 -36.52 -10.63 13.27
CA PRO A 391 -36.95 -11.54 14.32
C PRO A 391 -37.00 -10.91 15.72
N ASP A 392 -35.94 -10.21 16.12
CA ASP A 392 -35.78 -9.65 17.47
C ASP A 392 -36.83 -8.58 17.77
N PHE A 393 -37.02 -7.64 16.83
CA PHE A 393 -37.99 -6.56 17.00
C PHE A 393 -39.44 -7.03 16.81
N ARG A 394 -39.66 -8.08 16.00
CA ARG A 394 -40.97 -8.72 15.86
C ARG A 394 -41.43 -9.38 17.15
N LEU A 395 -40.52 -9.99 17.92
CA LEU A 395 -40.84 -10.55 19.24
C LEU A 395 -41.35 -9.45 20.17
N LEU A 396 -40.66 -8.31 20.26
CA LEU A 396 -41.10 -7.20 21.10
C LEU A 396 -42.42 -6.59 20.62
N ALA A 397 -42.59 -6.40 19.30
CA ALA A 397 -43.84 -5.90 18.73
C ALA A 397 -45.04 -6.80 19.07
N ASN A 398 -44.86 -8.12 19.05
CA ASN A 398 -45.89 -9.07 19.44
C ASN A 398 -46.21 -8.99 20.94
N GLU A 399 -45.19 -8.92 21.81
CA GLU A 399 -45.39 -8.77 23.25
C GLU A 399 -46.16 -7.49 23.59
N LEU A 400 -45.78 -6.36 22.98
CA LEU A 400 -46.44 -5.08 23.18
C LEU A 400 -47.87 -5.09 22.67
N LYS A 401 -48.12 -5.72 21.51
CA LYS A 401 -49.47 -5.91 20.98
C LYS A 401 -50.35 -6.72 21.93
N THR A 402 -49.82 -7.81 22.51
CA THR A 402 -50.54 -8.59 23.53
C THR A 402 -50.83 -7.75 24.79
N ALA A 403 -49.93 -6.84 25.14
CA ALA A 403 -50.12 -5.89 26.25
C ALA A 403 -50.99 -4.67 25.88
N SER A 404 -51.52 -4.58 24.65
CA SER A 404 -52.24 -3.41 24.12
C SER A 404 -51.44 -2.11 24.25
N LYS A 405 -50.12 -2.19 24.10
CA LYS A 405 -49.18 -1.07 24.10
C LYS A 405 -48.62 -0.87 22.69
N ASP A 406 -48.34 0.38 22.37
CA ASP A 406 -47.63 0.77 21.15
C ASP A 406 -46.37 1.55 21.55
N ILE A 407 -45.20 1.04 21.15
CA ILE A 407 -43.91 1.65 21.54
C ILE A 407 -43.74 3.06 20.98
N HIS A 408 -44.46 3.40 19.90
CA HIS A 408 -44.49 4.73 19.32
C HIS A 408 -45.16 5.76 20.21
N ALA A 409 -46.19 5.32 20.92
CA ALA A 409 -46.94 6.14 21.86
C ALA A 409 -46.29 6.16 23.25
N MET A 410 -45.34 5.28 23.52
CA MET A 410 -44.67 5.18 24.82
C MET A 410 -43.60 6.26 24.98
N THR A 411 -43.68 6.98 26.10
CA THR A 411 -42.64 7.90 26.60
C THR A 411 -41.34 7.16 26.93
N ASP A 412 -40.23 7.90 27.06
CA ASP A 412 -38.91 7.29 27.35
C ASP A 412 -38.96 6.50 28.67
N PHE A 413 -39.67 7.06 29.65
CA PHE A 413 -40.01 6.40 30.90
C PHE A 413 -40.72 5.06 30.68
N GLU A 414 -41.83 5.05 29.94
CA GLU A 414 -42.64 3.83 29.76
C GLU A 414 -41.86 2.71 29.08
N ILE A 415 -40.92 3.05 28.19
CA ILE A 415 -40.04 2.08 27.54
C ILE A 415 -39.06 1.46 28.54
N ILE A 416 -38.42 2.28 29.38
CA ILE A 416 -37.51 1.79 30.44
C ILE A 416 -38.30 0.97 31.48
N GLU A 417 -39.44 1.48 31.92
CA GLU A 417 -40.36 0.83 32.86
C GLU A 417 -40.78 -0.54 32.33
N TYR A 418 -41.22 -0.63 31.08
CA TYR A 418 -41.58 -1.90 30.45
C TYR A 418 -40.40 -2.87 30.40
N ALA A 419 -39.21 -2.35 30.05
CA ALA A 419 -38.02 -3.18 29.95
C ALA A 419 -37.66 -3.83 31.30
N TYR A 420 -37.88 -3.15 32.42
CA TYR A 420 -37.62 -3.69 33.75
C TYR A 420 -38.83 -4.37 34.41
N ALA A 421 -40.07 -4.03 34.06
CA ALA A 421 -41.27 -4.68 34.60
C ALA A 421 -41.50 -6.09 34.04
N THR A 422 -41.06 -6.34 32.81
CA THR A 422 -41.11 -7.67 32.20
C THR A 422 -40.17 -8.66 32.92
N GLN A 423 -40.56 -9.94 32.99
CA GLN A 423 -39.85 -10.96 33.77
C GLN A 423 -38.32 -10.91 33.58
N ARG A 424 -37.59 -11.24 34.65
CA ARG A 424 -36.12 -11.17 34.74
C ARG A 424 -35.41 -11.86 33.56
N GLN A 425 -36.01 -12.90 32.99
CA GLN A 425 -35.59 -13.62 31.78
C GLN A 425 -36.54 -13.38 30.60
N SER A 426 -36.83 -12.12 30.28
CA SER A 426 -37.35 -11.81 28.94
C SER A 426 -36.32 -12.32 27.92
N ASN A 427 -36.70 -13.33 27.13
CA ASN A 427 -35.88 -13.84 26.02
C ASN A 427 -35.80 -12.84 24.85
N ASN A 428 -36.28 -11.61 25.06
CA ASN A 428 -36.32 -10.58 24.05
C ASN A 428 -34.99 -9.83 23.97
N PRO A 429 -34.28 -9.89 22.83
CA PRO A 429 -33.01 -9.20 22.65
C PRO A 429 -33.14 -7.67 22.77
N VAL A 430 -34.30 -7.10 22.40
CA VAL A 430 -34.55 -5.65 22.47
C VAL A 430 -34.68 -5.19 23.92
N THR A 431 -35.48 -5.90 24.73
CA THR A 431 -35.59 -5.65 26.18
C THR A 431 -34.24 -5.74 26.87
N THR A 432 -33.45 -6.76 26.52
CA THR A 432 -32.08 -6.92 27.03
C THR A 432 -31.17 -5.77 26.63
N SER A 433 -31.28 -5.30 25.39
CA SER A 433 -30.50 -4.15 24.89
C SER A 433 -30.88 -2.83 25.58
N ILE A 434 -32.16 -2.60 25.88
CA ILE A 434 -32.61 -1.43 26.68
C ILE A 434 -32.00 -1.47 28.08
N ARG A 435 -32.04 -2.62 28.76
CA ARG A 435 -31.41 -2.80 30.09
C ARG A 435 -29.91 -2.57 30.03
N ASN A 436 -29.23 -3.06 28.99
CA ASN A 436 -27.80 -2.81 28.79
C ASN A 436 -27.52 -1.31 28.59
N ALA A 437 -28.32 -0.61 27.77
CA ALA A 437 -28.18 0.82 27.58
C ALA A 437 -28.31 1.61 28.91
N CYS A 438 -29.29 1.25 29.75
CA CYS A 438 -29.46 1.83 31.09
C CYS A 438 -28.28 1.51 31.99
N HIS A 439 -27.78 0.27 31.96
CA HIS A 439 -26.61 -0.14 32.72
C HIS A 439 -25.35 0.67 32.35
N PHE A 440 -25.07 0.84 31.04
CA PHE A 440 -23.93 1.63 30.57
C PHE A 440 -24.08 3.11 30.92
N ALA A 441 -25.28 3.68 30.85
CA ALA A 441 -25.55 5.07 31.18
C ALA A 441 -25.43 5.37 32.69
N GLY A 442 -25.70 4.36 33.53
CA GLY A 442 -25.65 4.46 34.98
C GLY A 442 -27.02 4.72 35.61
N VAL A 443 -27.11 4.42 36.91
CA VAL A 443 -28.36 4.47 37.68
C VAL A 443 -28.92 5.89 37.79
N GLU A 444 -28.06 6.87 38.07
CA GLU A 444 -28.45 8.28 38.22
C GLU A 444 -29.04 8.84 36.92
N GLU A 445 -28.38 8.58 35.80
CA GLU A 445 -28.81 9.04 34.47
C GLU A 445 -30.08 8.32 34.01
N THR A 446 -30.21 7.03 34.33
CA THR A 446 -31.44 6.27 34.10
C THR A 446 -32.60 6.87 34.91
N ALA A 447 -32.36 7.26 36.17
CA ALA A 447 -33.37 7.85 37.04
C ALA A 447 -33.87 9.21 36.56
N LYS A 448 -33.01 10.04 35.94
CA LYS A 448 -33.44 11.32 35.35
C LYS A 448 -34.47 11.14 34.24
N ILE A 449 -34.42 10.02 33.52
CA ILE A 449 -35.32 9.73 32.39
C ILE A 449 -36.52 8.90 32.84
N ALA A 450 -36.30 7.87 33.66
CA ALA A 450 -37.34 6.98 34.13
C ALA A 450 -38.21 7.60 35.26
N GLY A 451 -37.72 8.59 36.01
CA GLY A 451 -38.48 9.17 37.11
C GLY A 451 -38.91 8.10 38.13
N ALA A 452 -40.21 7.97 38.39
CA ALA A 452 -40.74 7.01 39.36
C ALA A 452 -41.13 5.68 38.70
N MET A 453 -40.38 4.61 39.02
CA MET A 453 -40.66 3.25 38.56
C MET A 453 -41.67 2.52 39.46
N SER A 454 -42.41 1.56 38.91
CA SER A 454 -43.17 0.61 39.73
C SER A 454 -42.25 -0.20 40.63
N ILE A 455 -42.82 -0.78 41.70
CA ILE A 455 -42.09 -1.65 42.63
C ILE A 455 -41.35 -2.72 41.81
N GLN A 456 -42.08 -3.53 41.04
CA GLN A 456 -41.53 -4.63 40.22
C GLN A 456 -40.38 -4.21 39.30
N ALA A 457 -40.50 -3.06 38.63
CA ALA A 457 -39.45 -2.59 37.74
C ALA A 457 -38.21 -2.10 38.51
N ALA A 458 -38.42 -1.41 39.63
CA ALA A 458 -37.34 -1.02 40.54
C ALA A 458 -36.64 -2.25 41.18
N GLU A 459 -37.39 -3.32 41.46
CA GLU A 459 -36.84 -4.59 41.95
C GLU A 459 -35.88 -5.21 40.93
N ASN A 460 -36.36 -5.35 39.69
CA ASN A 460 -35.58 -5.95 38.62
C ASN A 460 -34.35 -5.10 38.27
N LEU A 461 -34.47 -3.77 38.35
CA LEU A 461 -33.33 -2.86 38.26
C LEU A 461 -32.34 -3.15 39.38
N TYR A 462 -32.72 -3.04 40.66
CA TYR A 462 -31.88 -3.31 41.84
C TYR A 462 -31.13 -4.65 41.77
N LEU A 463 -31.82 -5.66 41.26
CA LEU A 463 -31.33 -7.02 41.11
C LEU A 463 -30.37 -7.24 39.93
N SER A 464 -30.31 -6.32 38.98
CA SER A 464 -29.49 -6.40 37.75
C SER A 464 -28.15 -5.66 37.84
N ILE A 465 -27.93 -4.88 38.89
CA ILE A 465 -26.76 -4.00 39.05
C ILE A 465 -25.81 -4.48 40.12
N ALA A 466 -24.56 -4.03 40.03
CA ALA A 466 -23.50 -4.40 40.94
C ALA A 466 -23.82 -3.98 42.39
N PRO A 467 -23.38 -4.76 43.42
CA PRO A 467 -23.65 -4.46 44.82
C PRO A 467 -23.31 -3.02 45.22
N GLU A 468 -22.18 -2.49 44.73
CA GLU A 468 -21.69 -1.14 45.02
C GLU A 468 -22.67 -0.03 44.58
N GLN A 469 -23.49 -0.27 43.55
CA GLN A 469 -24.40 0.71 42.95
C GLN A 469 -25.83 0.61 43.49
N LYS A 470 -26.14 -0.42 44.28
CA LYS A 470 -27.50 -0.66 44.81
C LYS A 470 -28.03 0.48 45.67
N ARG A 471 -27.14 1.14 46.42
CA ARG A 471 -27.50 2.31 47.21
C ARG A 471 -28.10 3.44 46.36
N LEU A 472 -27.55 3.67 45.16
CA LEU A 472 -28.04 4.68 44.23
C LEU A 472 -29.44 4.36 43.72
N VAL A 473 -29.77 3.07 43.56
CA VAL A 473 -31.11 2.63 43.18
C VAL A 473 -32.13 2.96 44.25
N VAL A 474 -31.77 2.70 45.51
CA VAL A 474 -32.63 2.97 46.66
C VAL A 474 -32.83 4.47 46.88
N GLU A 475 -31.80 5.27 46.61
CA GLU A 475 -31.83 6.72 46.68
C GLU A 475 -32.74 7.33 45.61
N HIS A 476 -32.61 6.89 44.36
CA HIS A 476 -33.36 7.46 43.24
C HIS A 476 -34.73 6.81 43.00
N PHE A 477 -34.93 5.57 43.45
CA PHE A 477 -36.19 4.83 43.32
C PHE A 477 -36.63 4.31 44.70
N PRO A 478 -37.25 5.16 45.54
CA PRO A 478 -37.61 4.82 46.93
C PRO A 478 -38.51 3.59 47.06
N ASN A 479 -39.28 3.25 46.03
CA ASN A 479 -40.10 2.04 45.96
C ASN A 479 -39.27 0.74 46.07
N SER A 480 -37.95 0.80 45.84
CA SER A 480 -37.02 -0.33 46.03
C SER A 480 -36.53 -0.48 47.49
N GLN A 481 -36.86 0.44 48.40
CA GLN A 481 -36.44 0.39 49.81
C GLN A 481 -36.96 -0.86 50.53
N VAL A 482 -38.16 -1.33 50.17
CA VAL A 482 -38.77 -2.55 50.75
C VAL A 482 -37.85 -3.76 50.52
N LEU A 483 -37.19 -3.83 49.36
CA LEU A 483 -36.27 -4.92 49.04
C LEU A 483 -34.88 -4.80 49.67
N ALA A 484 -34.38 -3.57 49.82
CA ALA A 484 -33.14 -3.36 50.57
C ALA A 484 -33.33 -3.85 52.01
N LEU A 485 -34.48 -3.54 52.61
CA LEU A 485 -34.89 -4.02 53.93
C LEU A 485 -35.09 -5.54 53.97
N GLU A 486 -35.86 -6.14 53.07
CA GLU A 486 -36.08 -7.59 53.05
C GLU A 486 -34.76 -8.37 52.90
N ARG A 487 -33.86 -7.90 52.04
CA ARG A 487 -32.57 -8.56 51.79
C ARG A 487 -31.54 -8.33 52.90
N ASP A 488 -31.45 -7.13 53.47
CA ASP A 488 -30.58 -6.82 54.61
C ASP A 488 -31.04 -7.54 55.88
N LEU A 489 -32.33 -7.87 55.98
CA LEU A 489 -32.92 -8.68 57.04
C LEU A 489 -32.85 -10.20 56.78
N GLY A 490 -32.37 -10.62 55.60
CA GLY A 490 -32.25 -12.04 55.22
C GLY A 490 -33.59 -12.77 55.07
N LEU A 491 -34.64 -12.04 54.71
CA LEU A 491 -36.01 -12.55 54.53
C LEU A 491 -36.25 -13.17 53.16
#